data_AF-A0A7K0DEB1-F1
#
_entry.id   AF-A0A7K0DEB1-F1
#
_cell.length_a   1.000
_cell.length_b   1.000
_cell.length_c   1.000
_cell.angle_alpha   90.00
_cell.angle_beta   90.00
_cell.angle_gamma   90.00
#
_symmetry.space_group_name_H-M   'P 1'
#
loop_
_entity.id
_entity.type
_entity.pdbx_description
1 polymer ?
#
loop_
_entity_poly.entity_id
_entity_poly.type
_entity_poly.pdbx_seq_one_letter_code
_entity_poly.pdbx_strand_id
1 'polypeptide(L)'
;MTVWIHRPPDDSIAAQLTAAGGELAGLRLAVKDNVDVAGMPTTAGCPEFAYTPEHDAPAVAALRAAGAVVVGKTNLDQFATGLVGTRSPYGAVSDLRRPEFVSGGSSSGSAVAVASGAADIAIGTDTAGSGRVPAAFQGIVGIKPTVGVVSTEGVVPACRSYDCVTIFAADIHLANRAMGVLAAAGARTWPADVRFAAPPEPVVAIFDALPDLDPLWRKAFDRTVAQLRDSGARIVTVDPEPFLAAARLLYDGALVAERYSAVGEFVDAHPDAIDPTVGSIIRAARDIPAHRLVADLETLQQLRARALASLNGSDALLTPTAPYQPTIAEVSADPIGVNSRLGVYTNFCNLFDLCAVAVPAGTAGDAQFGVTVLARPFEDAVALDIATRITEGDNHSHPEPAPAWPLRRAPAHELIVFGAHLRGQPLEHQLTDLGARWAGPVRTAPRYRLAALDTTPPKPAVTRQPDDITGATIAGERWLLSPAALGQFLTQLPAPMQLGAVELDDGTWHTAFACDATTALTAKDISEYSSWKTALAAGAVG
;
A
#
# COMPACT_ATOMS: atom_id res chain seq x y z
N MET A 1 -19.51 13.14 20.69
CA MET A 1 -18.50 12.96 19.62
C MET A 1 -18.92 11.76 18.79
N THR A 2 -19.31 11.95 17.53
CA THR A 2 -19.78 10.85 16.66
C THR A 2 -18.64 9.96 16.12
N VAL A 3 -17.37 10.32 16.42
CA VAL A 3 -16.17 9.57 15.99
C VAL A 3 -16.06 8.19 16.66
N TRP A 4 -16.49 8.07 17.92
CA TRP A 4 -16.28 6.88 18.75
C TRP A 4 -17.61 6.23 19.12
N ILE A 5 -17.68 4.91 18.94
CA ILE A 5 -18.78 4.08 19.47
C ILE A 5 -18.47 3.66 20.91
N HIS A 6 -17.21 3.27 21.17
CA HIS A 6 -16.76 2.84 22.48
C HIS A 6 -15.36 3.39 22.77
N ARG A 7 -15.13 3.87 24.01
CA ARG A 7 -13.81 4.27 24.49
C ARG A 7 -13.54 3.71 25.89
N PRO A 8 -12.36 3.12 26.14
CA PRO A 8 -11.89 2.85 27.48
C PRO A 8 -11.67 4.15 28.28
N PRO A 9 -11.59 4.07 29.63
CA PRO A 9 -11.21 5.21 30.46
C PRO A 9 -9.81 5.74 30.10
N ASP A 10 -9.65 7.07 30.09
CA ASP A 10 -8.38 7.72 29.70
C ASP A 10 -7.20 7.28 30.59
N ASP A 11 -7.42 7.05 31.89
CA ASP A 11 -6.38 6.55 32.81
C ASP A 11 -5.88 5.15 32.41
N SER A 12 -6.77 4.29 31.89
CA SER A 12 -6.39 2.96 31.40
C SER A 12 -5.53 3.06 30.14
N ILE A 13 -5.91 3.96 29.23
CA ILE A 13 -5.15 4.24 28.01
C ILE A 13 -3.75 4.78 28.37
N ALA A 14 -3.67 5.76 29.26
CA ALA A 14 -2.40 6.36 29.70
C ALA A 14 -1.46 5.33 30.37
N ALA A 15 -2.01 4.46 31.23
CA ALA A 15 -1.25 3.39 31.86
C ALA A 15 -0.69 2.40 30.82
N GLN A 16 -1.50 1.99 29.84
CA GLN A 16 -1.07 1.10 28.77
C GLN A 16 0.00 1.74 27.88
N LEU A 17 -0.14 3.02 27.53
CA LEU A 17 0.86 3.74 26.73
C LEU A 17 2.20 3.81 27.44
N THR A 18 2.19 4.01 28.76
CA THR A 18 3.42 4.06 29.58
C THR A 18 4.10 2.70 29.68
N ALA A 19 3.32 1.62 29.72
CA ALA A 19 3.82 0.25 29.86
C ALA A 19 4.20 -0.43 28.53
N ALA A 20 3.83 0.17 27.39
CA ALA A 20 4.01 -0.43 26.07
C ALA A 20 5.49 -0.54 25.67
N GLY A 21 5.84 -1.66 25.05
CA GLY A 21 7.15 -1.89 24.42
C GLY A 21 6.98 -2.48 23.02
N GLY A 22 7.98 -2.34 22.17
CA GLY A 22 7.95 -2.78 20.78
C GLY A 22 8.03 -1.62 19.77
N GLU A 23 8.02 -1.94 18.48
CA GLU A 23 8.27 -0.95 17.42
C GLU A 23 7.14 0.08 17.22
N LEU A 24 5.95 -0.19 17.76
CA LEU A 24 4.79 0.72 17.78
C LEU A 24 4.47 1.22 19.20
N ALA A 25 5.38 1.05 20.16
CA ALA A 25 5.18 1.52 21.53
C ALA A 25 4.87 3.03 21.58
N GLY A 26 3.91 3.39 22.42
CA GLY A 26 3.45 4.77 22.58
C GLY A 26 2.49 5.27 21.50
N LEU A 27 2.18 4.46 20.47
CA LEU A 27 1.19 4.83 19.46
C LEU A 27 -0.23 4.46 19.90
N ARG A 28 -1.15 5.40 19.68
CA ARG A 28 -2.60 5.23 19.89
C ARG A 28 -3.22 4.62 18.64
N LEU A 29 -3.90 3.50 18.82
CA LEU A 29 -4.58 2.74 17.79
C LEU A 29 -6.10 2.90 17.93
N ALA A 30 -6.74 3.50 16.92
CA ALA A 30 -8.19 3.43 16.77
C ALA A 30 -8.58 2.20 15.94
N VAL A 31 -9.66 1.50 16.31
CA VAL A 31 -10.10 0.29 15.59
C VAL A 31 -11.53 0.46 15.13
N LYS A 32 -11.78 0.35 13.82
CA LYS A 32 -13.14 0.38 13.26
C LYS A 32 -14.02 -0.66 13.94
N ASP A 33 -15.23 -0.26 14.33
CA ASP A 33 -16.11 -1.12 15.14
C ASP A 33 -16.76 -2.29 14.39
N ASN A 34 -16.23 -2.66 13.23
CA ASN A 34 -16.48 -3.96 12.60
C ASN A 34 -15.29 -4.93 12.72
N VAL A 35 -14.27 -4.57 13.52
CA VAL A 35 -13.08 -5.39 13.79
C VAL A 35 -13.00 -5.68 15.30
N ASP A 36 -12.76 -6.94 15.62
CA ASP A 36 -12.77 -7.45 16.99
C ASP A 36 -11.57 -6.97 17.80
N VAL A 37 -11.87 -6.49 19.01
CA VAL A 37 -10.90 -6.16 20.05
C VAL A 37 -11.39 -6.83 21.32
N ALA A 38 -10.56 -7.69 21.91
CA ALA A 38 -10.92 -8.48 23.08
C ALA A 38 -11.44 -7.58 24.21
N GLY A 39 -12.63 -7.91 24.74
CA GLY A 39 -13.24 -7.18 25.85
C GLY A 39 -13.89 -5.83 25.49
N MET A 40 -13.89 -5.41 24.22
CA MET A 40 -14.65 -4.24 23.75
C MET A 40 -15.77 -4.69 22.81
N PRO A 41 -17.01 -4.19 22.95
CA PRO A 41 -18.10 -4.56 22.05
C PRO A 41 -17.75 -4.30 20.58
N THR A 42 -18.14 -5.21 19.70
CA THR A 42 -18.17 -5.04 18.24
C THR A 42 -19.63 -4.91 17.82
N THR A 43 -20.02 -3.77 17.24
CA THR A 43 -21.42 -3.50 16.87
C THR A 43 -21.64 -3.40 15.36
N ALA A 44 -20.56 -3.22 14.58
CA ALA A 44 -20.63 -2.90 13.15
C ALA A 44 -21.57 -1.72 12.82
N GLY A 45 -21.73 -0.75 13.74
CA GLY A 45 -22.64 0.39 13.58
C GLY A 45 -24.11 0.02 13.84
N CYS A 46 -24.39 -1.09 14.53
CA CYS A 46 -25.73 -1.55 14.87
C CYS A 46 -25.76 -1.99 16.35
N PRO A 47 -26.36 -1.19 17.27
CA PRO A 47 -26.40 -1.52 18.70
C PRO A 47 -26.93 -2.92 19.01
N GLU A 48 -27.96 -3.37 18.29
CA GLU A 48 -28.63 -4.65 18.45
C GLU A 48 -27.81 -5.84 17.91
N PHE A 49 -26.79 -5.59 17.08
CA PHE A 49 -25.87 -6.60 16.59
C PHE A 49 -24.70 -6.85 17.55
N ALA A 50 -24.61 -6.07 18.64
CA ALA A 50 -23.45 -6.06 19.50
C ALA A 50 -23.11 -7.42 20.12
N TYR A 51 -21.84 -7.79 20.06
CA TYR A 51 -21.25 -8.87 20.83
C TYR A 51 -19.89 -8.43 21.38
N THR A 52 -19.38 -9.11 22.41
CA THR A 52 -18.04 -8.84 22.95
C THR A 52 -17.13 -10.02 22.64
N PRO A 53 -16.12 -9.86 21.77
CA PRO A 53 -15.20 -10.94 21.43
C PRO A 53 -14.26 -11.26 22.61
N GLU A 54 -13.93 -12.54 22.78
CA GLU A 54 -12.95 -13.01 23.77
C GLU A 54 -11.50 -12.84 23.30
N HIS A 55 -11.30 -12.71 21.98
CA HIS A 55 -9.99 -12.61 21.35
C HIS A 55 -9.94 -11.40 20.41
N ASP A 56 -8.75 -10.81 20.27
CA ASP A 56 -8.51 -9.79 19.27
C ASP A 56 -8.59 -10.41 17.87
N ALA A 57 -9.08 -9.66 16.88
CA ALA A 57 -8.81 -9.99 15.48
C ALA A 57 -7.29 -10.11 15.26
N PRO A 58 -6.78 -11.04 14.44
CA PRO A 58 -5.34 -11.21 14.25
C PRO A 58 -4.61 -9.92 13.83
N ALA A 59 -5.26 -9.05 13.05
CA ALA A 59 -4.73 -7.74 12.68
C ALA A 59 -4.56 -6.80 13.89
N VAL A 60 -5.51 -6.81 14.83
CA VAL A 60 -5.43 -6.04 16.09
C VAL A 60 -4.35 -6.63 17.00
N ALA A 61 -4.34 -7.96 17.16
CA ALA A 61 -3.36 -8.67 17.97
C ALA A 61 -1.92 -8.36 17.52
N ALA A 62 -1.66 -8.33 16.20
CA ALA A 62 -0.35 -8.00 15.66
C ALA A 62 0.10 -6.59 16.05
N LEU A 63 -0.77 -5.58 15.92
CA LEU A 63 -0.45 -4.20 16.30
C LEU A 63 -0.24 -4.05 17.81
N ARG A 64 -1.07 -4.70 18.64
CA ARG A 64 -0.93 -4.69 20.10
C ARG A 64 0.36 -5.39 20.56
N ALA A 65 0.71 -6.51 19.94
CA ALA A 65 1.96 -7.22 20.22
C ALA A 65 3.20 -6.38 19.87
N ALA A 66 3.09 -5.47 18.90
CA ALA A 66 4.12 -4.50 18.58
C ALA A 66 4.11 -3.24 19.48
N GLY A 67 3.20 -3.16 20.45
CA GLY A 67 3.15 -2.08 21.45
C GLY A 67 2.12 -0.98 21.18
N ALA A 68 1.28 -1.08 20.14
CA ALA A 68 0.21 -0.11 19.91
C ALA A 68 -0.91 -0.29 20.94
N VAL A 69 -1.47 0.81 21.45
CA VAL A 69 -2.52 0.80 22.47
C VAL A 69 -3.86 1.14 21.86
N VAL A 70 -4.84 0.24 21.99
CA VAL A 70 -6.20 0.49 21.49
C VAL A 70 -6.89 1.56 22.34
N VAL A 71 -7.26 2.68 21.71
CA VAL A 71 -7.89 3.83 22.39
C VAL A 71 -9.40 3.91 22.23
N GLY A 72 -9.98 3.04 21.40
CA GLY A 72 -11.42 2.92 21.24
C GLY A 72 -11.86 2.23 19.95
N LYS A 73 -13.15 1.93 19.89
CA LYS A 73 -13.86 1.44 18.72
C LYS A 73 -14.49 2.62 17.98
N THR A 74 -14.14 2.81 16.71
CA THR A 74 -14.57 3.98 15.92
C THR A 74 -15.85 3.72 15.13
N ASN A 75 -16.61 4.79 14.92
CA ASN A 75 -17.86 4.79 14.18
C ASN A 75 -17.64 4.48 12.69
N LEU A 76 -18.69 4.00 12.03
CA LEU A 76 -18.71 3.55 10.65
C LEU A 76 -20.12 3.67 10.04
N ASP A 77 -20.22 3.67 8.71
CA ASP A 77 -21.49 3.33 8.05
C ASP A 77 -21.86 1.88 8.43
N GLN A 78 -23.11 1.65 8.81
CA GLN A 78 -23.61 0.40 9.36
C GLN A 78 -23.31 -0.80 8.43
N PHE A 79 -22.81 -1.89 9.02
CA PHE A 79 -22.30 -3.09 8.34
C PHE A 79 -21.28 -2.76 7.23
N ALA A 80 -20.49 -1.72 7.44
CA ALA A 80 -19.53 -1.19 6.48
C ALA A 80 -20.15 -0.86 5.09
N THR A 81 -21.44 -0.51 5.04
CA THR A 81 -22.19 -0.29 3.80
C THR A 81 -22.32 1.19 3.48
N GLY A 82 -21.26 1.79 2.93
CA GLY A 82 -21.26 3.18 2.48
C GLY A 82 -19.87 3.75 2.25
N LEU A 83 -19.82 4.90 1.60
CA LEU A 83 -18.65 5.73 1.35
C LEU A 83 -18.82 7.14 1.93
N VAL A 84 -19.83 7.35 2.79
CA VAL A 84 -20.26 8.67 3.26
C VAL A 84 -20.02 8.91 4.75
N GLY A 85 -20.09 7.89 5.61
CA GLY A 85 -19.90 8.06 7.05
C GLY A 85 -21.12 8.64 7.79
N THR A 86 -22.30 8.65 7.14
CA THR A 86 -23.55 9.20 7.68
C THR A 86 -24.60 8.14 8.03
N ARG A 87 -24.39 6.87 7.64
CA ARG A 87 -25.35 5.78 7.79
C ARG A 87 -25.13 5.04 9.11
N SER A 88 -25.17 5.77 10.22
CA SER A 88 -24.92 5.23 11.55
C SER A 88 -25.92 5.76 12.57
N PRO A 89 -26.56 4.89 13.38
CA PRO A 89 -27.41 5.32 14.48
C PRO A 89 -26.60 6.03 15.59
N TYR A 90 -25.28 5.87 15.63
CA TYR A 90 -24.38 6.62 16.51
C TYR A 90 -24.11 8.06 16.04
N GLY A 91 -24.71 8.46 14.93
CA GLY A 91 -24.65 9.79 14.35
C GLY A 91 -23.67 9.90 13.19
N ALA A 92 -23.93 10.87 12.30
CA ALA A 92 -23.06 11.17 11.18
C ALA A 92 -21.70 11.70 11.64
N VAL A 93 -20.63 11.22 11.00
CA VAL A 93 -19.29 11.72 11.20
C VAL A 93 -19.00 12.76 10.11
N SER A 94 -18.85 14.01 10.51
CA SER A 94 -18.53 15.11 9.60
C SER A 94 -17.04 15.13 9.26
N ASP A 95 -16.70 15.78 8.16
CA ASP A 95 -15.34 16.21 7.89
C ASP A 95 -14.78 17.05 9.05
N LEU A 96 -13.50 16.86 9.37
CA LEU A 96 -12.86 17.56 10.50
C LEU A 96 -12.77 19.08 10.28
N ARG A 97 -12.55 19.51 9.04
CA ARG A 97 -12.27 20.92 8.70
C ARG A 97 -13.51 21.64 8.20
N ARG A 98 -14.50 20.90 7.66
CA ARG A 98 -15.73 21.43 7.08
C ARG A 98 -16.95 20.67 7.60
N PRO A 99 -17.48 21.02 8.79
CA PRO A 99 -18.49 20.22 9.51
C PRO A 99 -19.80 19.92 8.75
N GLU A 100 -20.13 20.71 7.72
CA GLU A 100 -21.27 20.50 6.83
C GLU A 100 -21.03 19.41 5.76
N PHE A 101 -19.77 18.99 5.58
CA PHE A 101 -19.34 17.96 4.64
C PHE A 101 -19.20 16.61 5.31
N VAL A 102 -19.34 15.56 4.50
CA VAL A 102 -19.13 14.19 4.97
C VAL A 102 -17.66 13.92 5.28
N SER A 103 -17.38 13.10 6.30
CA SER A 103 -16.02 12.60 6.54
C SER A 103 -15.53 11.61 5.49
N GLY A 104 -16.47 11.01 4.75
CA GLY A 104 -16.22 9.81 3.94
C GLY A 104 -16.41 8.56 4.79
N GLY A 105 -16.75 7.45 4.13
CA GLY A 105 -17.05 6.18 4.79
C GLY A 105 -16.47 4.99 4.03
N SER A 106 -16.70 3.76 4.50
CA SER A 106 -17.39 3.45 5.75
C SER A 106 -16.49 3.56 6.99
N SER A 107 -15.17 3.74 6.85
CA SER A 107 -14.23 3.87 7.98
C SER A 107 -14.14 5.31 8.52
N SER A 108 -15.29 5.95 8.72
CA SER A 108 -15.41 7.39 9.00
C SER A 108 -14.73 7.80 10.29
N GLY A 109 -15.06 7.16 11.42
CA GLY A 109 -14.47 7.46 12.72
C GLY A 109 -12.96 7.19 12.76
N SER A 110 -12.49 6.14 12.10
CA SER A 110 -11.05 5.83 12.01
C SER A 110 -10.26 6.95 11.33
N ALA A 111 -10.75 7.46 10.20
CA ALA A 111 -10.08 8.53 9.48
C ALA A 111 -10.07 9.84 10.27
N VAL A 112 -11.22 10.22 10.85
CA VAL A 112 -11.30 11.46 11.65
C VAL A 112 -10.46 11.36 12.92
N ALA A 113 -10.40 10.20 13.58
CA ALA A 113 -9.57 10.01 14.76
C ALA A 113 -8.07 10.22 14.48
N VAL A 114 -7.58 9.77 13.32
CA VAL A 114 -6.19 10.03 12.88
C VAL A 114 -6.01 11.49 12.52
N ALA A 115 -6.90 12.05 11.70
CA ALA A 115 -6.77 13.43 11.23
C ALA A 115 -6.87 14.47 12.36
N SER A 116 -7.62 14.18 13.42
CA SER A 116 -7.71 15.04 14.61
C SER A 116 -6.56 14.83 15.59
N GLY A 117 -5.67 13.86 15.35
CA GLY A 117 -4.63 13.44 16.27
C GLY A 117 -5.17 12.79 17.56
N ALA A 118 -6.41 12.27 17.55
CA ALA A 118 -6.96 11.50 18.67
C ALA A 118 -6.41 10.06 18.69
N ALA A 119 -5.98 9.56 17.53
CA ALA A 119 -5.18 8.37 17.36
C ALA A 119 -4.01 8.67 16.40
N ASP A 120 -2.93 7.89 16.50
CA ASP A 120 -1.75 8.03 15.63
C ASP A 120 -1.89 7.14 14.39
N ILE A 121 -2.50 5.96 14.58
CA ILE A 121 -2.85 5.01 13.53
C ILE A 121 -4.27 4.50 13.74
N ALA A 122 -4.93 4.08 12.66
CA ALA A 122 -6.25 3.46 12.77
C ALA A 122 -6.45 2.29 11.81
N ILE A 123 -7.07 1.23 12.31
CA ILE A 123 -7.60 0.15 11.47
C ILE A 123 -8.89 0.64 10.81
N GLY A 124 -8.97 0.44 9.50
CA GLY A 124 -10.19 0.51 8.70
C GLY A 124 -10.47 -0.82 8.01
N THR A 125 -11.54 -0.84 7.21
CA THR A 125 -11.82 -1.93 6.26
C THR A 125 -12.18 -1.33 4.92
N ASP A 126 -11.89 -2.03 3.83
CA ASP A 126 -12.14 -1.59 2.45
C ASP A 126 -12.56 -2.75 1.56
N THR A 127 -13.79 -2.68 1.08
CA THR A 127 -14.32 -3.50 -0.02
C THR A 127 -14.29 -2.74 -1.35
N ALA A 128 -14.66 -1.46 -1.29
CA ALA A 128 -15.01 -0.65 -2.46
C ALA A 128 -14.62 0.84 -2.31
N GLY A 129 -13.79 1.19 -1.32
CA GLY A 129 -13.31 2.56 -1.11
C GLY A 129 -13.19 2.98 0.34
N SER A 130 -13.65 2.14 1.28
CA SER A 130 -13.80 2.51 2.69
C SER A 130 -12.48 2.75 3.45
N GLY A 131 -11.33 2.39 2.88
CA GLY A 131 -9.99 2.70 3.37
C GLY A 131 -9.32 3.84 2.59
N ARG A 132 -9.97 4.36 1.55
CA ARG A 132 -9.41 5.31 0.58
C ARG A 132 -10.16 6.65 0.57
N VAL A 133 -11.49 6.63 0.41
CA VAL A 133 -12.33 7.84 0.39
C VAL A 133 -12.18 8.66 1.68
N PRO A 134 -12.27 8.06 2.89
CA PRO A 134 -12.05 8.82 4.12
C PRO A 134 -10.63 9.38 4.24
N ALA A 135 -9.61 8.67 3.75
CA ALA A 135 -8.23 9.16 3.77
C ALA A 135 -8.08 10.45 2.95
N ALA A 136 -8.62 10.46 1.73
CA ALA A 136 -8.56 11.62 0.85
C ALA A 136 -9.29 12.84 1.44
N PHE A 137 -10.51 12.66 1.96
CA PHE A 137 -11.27 13.76 2.54
C PHE A 137 -10.64 14.31 3.82
N GLN A 138 -10.01 13.44 4.63
CA GLN A 138 -9.36 13.88 5.86
C GLN A 138 -7.92 14.36 5.66
N GLY A 139 -7.34 14.23 4.47
CA GLY A 139 -5.97 14.64 4.16
C GLY A 139 -4.93 13.79 4.89
N ILE A 140 -5.15 12.49 4.94
CA ILE A 140 -4.28 11.50 5.60
C ILE A 140 -3.97 10.34 4.65
N VAL A 141 -3.06 9.45 5.05
CA VAL A 141 -2.69 8.27 4.24
C VAL A 141 -3.59 7.09 4.58
N GLY A 142 -4.02 6.35 3.57
CA GLY A 142 -4.74 5.08 3.70
C GLY A 142 -4.09 3.98 2.83
N ILE A 143 -3.59 2.91 3.45
CA ILE A 143 -3.05 1.75 2.71
C ILE A 143 -4.11 0.65 2.68
N LYS A 144 -4.51 0.28 1.46
CA LYS A 144 -5.32 -0.88 1.16
C LYS A 144 -4.42 -1.97 0.55
N PRO A 145 -4.08 -3.01 1.30
CA PRO A 145 -3.13 -4.02 0.83
C PRO A 145 -3.78 -4.94 -0.22
N THR A 146 -2.96 -5.70 -0.97
CA THR A 146 -3.42 -6.80 -1.82
C THR A 146 -4.44 -7.70 -1.09
N VAL A 147 -5.49 -8.16 -1.78
CA VAL A 147 -6.56 -8.94 -1.12
C VAL A 147 -5.99 -10.23 -0.52
N GLY A 148 -6.32 -10.49 0.75
CA GLY A 148 -5.92 -11.69 1.49
C GLY A 148 -4.52 -11.67 2.12
N VAL A 149 -3.69 -10.64 1.91
CA VAL A 149 -2.37 -10.54 2.55
C VAL A 149 -2.44 -10.08 4.01
N VAL A 150 -3.61 -9.61 4.46
CA VAL A 150 -3.93 -9.38 5.87
C VAL A 150 -5.16 -10.22 6.20
N SER A 151 -5.15 -10.92 7.34
CA SER A 151 -6.31 -11.69 7.78
C SER A 151 -7.52 -10.80 8.05
N THR A 152 -8.69 -11.27 7.62
CA THR A 152 -10.01 -10.71 7.93
C THR A 152 -10.74 -11.54 9.00
N GLU A 153 -10.05 -12.45 9.70
CA GLU A 153 -10.59 -13.12 10.87
C GLU A 153 -10.88 -12.10 11.99
N GLY A 154 -12.01 -12.27 12.70
CA GLY A 154 -12.48 -11.28 13.67
C GLY A 154 -12.97 -9.97 13.03
N VAL A 155 -13.32 -9.98 11.73
CA VAL A 155 -13.96 -8.85 11.05
C VAL A 155 -15.39 -9.24 10.68
N VAL A 156 -16.37 -8.42 11.05
CA VAL A 156 -17.74 -8.55 10.56
C VAL A 156 -17.73 -8.22 9.06
N PRO A 157 -18.02 -9.21 8.19
CA PRO A 157 -17.80 -9.08 6.76
C PRO A 157 -18.82 -8.12 6.12
N ALA A 158 -18.39 -7.43 5.06
CA ALA A 158 -19.26 -6.67 4.18
C ALA A 158 -19.44 -7.43 2.86
N CYS A 159 -18.35 -7.71 2.15
CA CYS A 159 -18.31 -8.69 1.06
C CYS A 159 -17.06 -9.54 1.22
N ARG A 160 -17.21 -10.72 1.83
CA ARG A 160 -16.11 -11.55 2.34
C ARG A 160 -15.01 -11.81 1.29
N SER A 161 -15.36 -12.06 0.03
CA SER A 161 -14.38 -12.34 -1.02
C SER A 161 -13.50 -11.14 -1.40
N TYR A 162 -13.94 -9.92 -1.07
CA TYR A 162 -13.32 -8.67 -1.48
C TYR A 162 -12.88 -7.79 -0.31
N ASP A 163 -13.14 -8.18 0.93
CA ASP A 163 -12.83 -7.36 2.10
C ASP A 163 -11.31 -7.32 2.37
N CYS A 164 -10.80 -6.12 2.65
CA CYS A 164 -9.43 -5.90 3.12
C CYS A 164 -9.45 -5.14 4.45
N VAL A 165 -8.60 -5.53 5.39
CA VAL A 165 -8.25 -4.67 6.54
C VAL A 165 -7.23 -3.63 6.07
N THR A 166 -7.46 -2.37 6.40
CA THR A 166 -6.63 -1.23 5.97
C THR A 166 -6.01 -0.52 7.16
N ILE A 167 -4.97 0.28 6.92
CA ILE A 167 -4.40 1.19 7.93
C ILE A 167 -4.49 2.64 7.47
N PHE A 168 -4.84 3.52 8.39
CA PHE A 168 -4.70 4.97 8.27
C PHE A 168 -3.58 5.49 9.15
N ALA A 169 -2.86 6.51 8.69
CA ALA A 169 -1.91 7.28 9.48
C ALA A 169 -1.78 8.71 8.93
N ALA A 170 -1.24 9.63 9.73
CA ALA A 170 -1.04 11.02 9.32
C ALA A 170 0.00 11.16 8.18
N ASP A 171 1.00 10.28 8.13
CA ASP A 171 2.06 10.27 7.12
C ASP A 171 2.32 8.87 6.56
N ILE A 172 3.00 8.82 5.41
CA ILE A 172 3.21 7.58 4.65
C ILE A 172 4.20 6.63 5.32
N HIS A 173 5.19 7.14 6.06
CA HIS A 173 6.16 6.30 6.75
C HIS A 173 5.54 5.57 7.95
N LEU A 174 4.70 6.28 8.72
CA LEU A 174 3.94 5.68 9.81
C LEU A 174 2.93 4.66 9.28
N ALA A 175 2.22 4.98 8.19
CA ALA A 175 1.32 4.04 7.52
C ALA A 175 2.09 2.77 7.06
N ASN A 176 3.25 2.95 6.42
CA ASN A 176 4.12 1.86 5.97
C ASN A 176 4.53 0.95 7.13
N ARG A 177 5.05 1.54 8.22
CA ARG A 177 5.49 0.78 9.41
C ARG A 177 4.32 0.00 10.03
N ALA A 178 3.18 0.64 10.23
CA ALA A 178 2.00 0.01 10.81
C ALA A 178 1.42 -1.09 9.91
N MET A 179 1.37 -0.90 8.58
CA MET A 179 0.96 -1.93 7.63
C MET A 179 1.91 -3.14 7.68
N GLY A 180 3.22 -2.91 7.82
CA GLY A 180 4.21 -3.97 7.97
C GLY A 180 3.90 -4.88 9.16
N VAL A 181 3.55 -4.31 10.31
CA VAL A 181 3.12 -5.06 11.50
C VAL A 181 1.78 -5.76 11.25
N LEU A 182 0.78 -5.02 10.77
CA LEU A 182 -0.57 -5.51 10.55
C LEU A 182 -0.60 -6.72 9.58
N ALA A 183 0.24 -6.70 8.54
CA ALA A 183 0.40 -7.81 7.60
C ALA A 183 1.13 -9.04 8.15
N ALA A 184 1.63 -9.02 9.39
CA ALA A 184 2.20 -10.22 10.03
C ALA A 184 1.19 -11.35 10.17
N ALA A 185 -0.10 -10.98 10.29
CA ALA A 185 -1.21 -11.90 10.43
C ALA A 185 -1.79 -12.34 9.06
N GLY A 186 -1.05 -12.17 7.97
CA GLY A 186 -1.50 -12.49 6.61
C GLY A 186 -1.63 -13.98 6.32
N ALA A 187 -2.60 -14.34 5.46
CA ALA A 187 -2.84 -15.73 5.05
C ALA A 187 -2.37 -16.03 3.61
N ARG A 188 -2.35 -15.02 2.72
CA ARG A 188 -1.94 -15.20 1.32
C ARG A 188 -0.42 -15.13 1.17
N THR A 189 0.16 -16.18 0.57
CA THR A 189 1.60 -16.26 0.28
C THR A 189 2.03 -15.26 -0.78
N TRP A 190 3.17 -14.62 -0.55
CA TRP A 190 3.81 -13.71 -1.51
C TRP A 190 4.48 -14.48 -2.64
N PRO A 191 4.34 -14.04 -3.90
CA PRO A 191 4.92 -14.74 -5.04
C PRO A 191 6.43 -14.50 -5.13
N ALA A 192 7.13 -15.38 -5.83
CA ALA A 192 8.59 -15.36 -5.97
C ALA A 192 9.10 -14.30 -6.97
N ASP A 193 8.21 -13.66 -7.73
CA ASP A 193 8.46 -12.63 -8.74
C ASP A 193 7.96 -11.24 -8.33
N VAL A 194 7.68 -11.04 -7.03
CA VAL A 194 7.31 -9.75 -6.47
C VAL A 194 8.35 -8.66 -6.78
N ARG A 195 7.87 -7.45 -7.04
CA ARG A 195 8.70 -6.25 -7.20
C ARG A 195 8.78 -5.49 -5.89
N PHE A 196 10.00 -5.13 -5.49
CA PHE A 196 10.24 -4.44 -4.22
C PHE A 196 10.36 -2.93 -4.35
N ALA A 197 10.46 -2.39 -5.56
CA ALA A 197 10.47 -0.96 -5.78
C ALA A 197 9.84 -0.58 -7.12
N ALA A 198 9.29 0.63 -7.18
CA ALA A 198 9.02 1.29 -8.46
C ALA A 198 10.35 1.63 -9.15
N PRO A 199 10.44 1.56 -10.49
CA PRO A 199 11.65 1.95 -11.20
C PRO A 199 11.89 3.47 -11.04
N PRO A 200 13.12 3.97 -11.27
CA PRO A 200 13.43 5.39 -11.17
C PRO A 200 12.51 6.29 -12.01
N GLU A 201 12.14 5.86 -13.22
CA GLU A 201 11.23 6.54 -14.13
C GLU A 201 9.94 5.71 -14.33
N PRO A 202 9.01 5.71 -13.35
CA PRO A 202 7.83 4.85 -13.39
C PRO A 202 6.85 5.30 -14.48
N VAL A 203 6.18 4.32 -15.06
CA VAL A 203 5.13 4.53 -16.04
C VAL A 203 3.78 4.52 -15.31
N VAL A 204 3.15 5.68 -15.22
CA VAL A 204 1.90 5.85 -14.47
C VAL A 204 0.76 6.06 -15.45
N ALA A 205 -0.19 5.12 -15.47
CA ALA A 205 -1.43 5.25 -16.21
C ALA A 205 -2.39 6.20 -15.49
N ILE A 206 -3.14 6.98 -16.25
CA ILE A 206 -4.33 7.72 -15.81
C ILE A 206 -5.49 7.39 -16.75
N PHE A 207 -6.73 7.61 -16.33
CA PHE A 207 -7.85 7.48 -17.27
C PHE A 207 -7.88 8.62 -18.29
N ASP A 208 -8.19 8.32 -19.55
CA ASP A 208 -8.40 9.33 -20.60
C ASP A 208 -9.68 10.15 -20.40
N ALA A 209 -10.64 9.62 -19.64
CA ALA A 209 -11.83 10.31 -19.16
C ALA A 209 -12.01 10.11 -17.65
N LEU A 210 -12.36 11.18 -16.93
CA LEU A 210 -12.66 11.14 -15.49
C LEU A 210 -14.13 11.60 -15.30
N PRO A 211 -15.10 10.67 -15.38
CA PRO A 211 -16.52 11.00 -15.27
C PRO A 211 -16.86 11.53 -13.88
N ASP A 212 -17.84 12.43 -13.81
CA ASP A 212 -18.35 13.06 -12.58
C ASP A 212 -17.31 13.86 -11.77
N LEU A 213 -16.08 14.03 -12.27
CA LEU A 213 -15.02 14.74 -11.56
C LEU A 213 -15.32 16.25 -11.51
N ASP A 214 -15.41 16.78 -10.29
CA ASP A 214 -15.63 18.20 -10.06
C ASP A 214 -14.50 19.04 -10.70
N PRO A 215 -14.78 20.23 -11.28
CA PRO A 215 -13.75 21.06 -11.91
C PRO A 215 -12.59 21.48 -11.00
N LEU A 216 -12.82 21.69 -9.69
CA LEU A 216 -11.75 21.96 -8.73
C LEU A 216 -10.93 20.70 -8.45
N TRP A 217 -11.57 19.53 -8.35
CA TRP A 217 -10.89 18.24 -8.24
C TRP A 217 -10.04 17.93 -9.47
N ARG A 218 -10.56 18.22 -10.67
CA ARG A 218 -9.80 18.09 -11.91
C ARG A 218 -8.53 18.94 -11.89
N LYS A 219 -8.65 20.22 -11.52
CA LYS A 219 -7.46 21.09 -11.38
C LYS A 219 -6.46 20.55 -10.38
N ALA A 220 -6.92 19.99 -9.26
CA ALA A 220 -6.03 19.40 -8.26
C ALA A 220 -5.34 18.13 -8.77
N PHE A 221 -6.10 17.25 -9.45
CA PHE A 221 -5.57 16.04 -10.09
C PHE A 221 -4.52 16.37 -11.16
N ASP A 222 -4.82 17.32 -12.04
CA ASP A 222 -3.92 17.74 -13.12
C ASP A 222 -2.59 18.28 -12.56
N ARG A 223 -2.61 18.98 -11.40
CA ARG A 223 -1.39 19.40 -10.70
C ARG A 223 -0.57 18.22 -10.19
N THR A 224 -1.22 17.21 -9.60
CA THR A 224 -0.54 15.99 -9.13
C THR A 224 0.09 15.21 -10.29
N VAL A 225 -0.62 15.10 -11.42
CA VAL A 225 -0.10 14.46 -12.64
C VAL A 225 1.11 15.23 -13.20
N ALA A 226 1.05 16.57 -13.18
CA ALA A 226 2.18 17.41 -13.58
C ALA A 226 3.39 17.22 -12.66
N GLN A 227 3.19 17.23 -11.34
CA GLN A 227 4.24 16.98 -10.35
C GLN A 227 4.94 15.63 -10.58
N LEU A 228 4.18 14.56 -10.82
CA LEU A 228 4.75 13.24 -11.11
C LEU A 228 5.59 13.25 -12.40
N ARG A 229 5.10 13.91 -13.45
CA ARG A 229 5.84 14.07 -14.70
C ARG A 229 7.16 14.82 -14.48
N ASP A 230 7.12 15.89 -13.69
CA ASP A 230 8.30 16.70 -13.37
C ASP A 230 9.32 15.90 -12.53
N SER A 231 8.87 14.93 -11.72
CA SER A 231 9.73 13.96 -11.01
C SER A 231 10.21 12.77 -11.86
N GLY A 232 10.06 12.83 -13.19
CA GLY A 232 10.54 11.81 -14.12
C GLY A 232 9.58 10.64 -14.40
N ALA A 233 8.32 10.69 -13.93
CA ALA A 233 7.34 9.67 -14.29
C ALA A 233 6.83 9.86 -15.72
N ARG A 234 6.67 8.75 -16.46
CA ARG A 234 6.04 8.75 -17.78
C ARG A 234 4.54 8.53 -17.63
N ILE A 235 3.75 9.55 -17.99
CA ILE A 235 2.29 9.47 -17.92
C ILE A 235 1.72 8.88 -19.21
N VAL A 236 0.89 7.84 -19.09
CA VAL A 236 0.13 7.25 -20.20
C VAL A 236 -1.37 7.26 -19.87
N THR A 237 -2.21 7.15 -20.89
CA THR A 237 -3.67 7.16 -20.72
C THR A 237 -4.27 5.78 -21.02
N VAL A 238 -5.29 5.39 -20.27
CA VAL A 238 -6.05 4.15 -20.49
C VAL A 238 -7.55 4.41 -20.46
N ASP A 239 -8.31 3.60 -21.19
CA ASP A 239 -9.77 3.63 -21.23
C ASP A 239 -10.33 3.20 -19.86
N PRO A 240 -11.15 4.04 -19.18
CA PRO A 240 -11.74 3.70 -17.90
C PRO A 240 -12.85 2.65 -18.00
N GLU A 241 -13.44 2.42 -19.16
CA GLU A 241 -14.69 1.67 -19.28
C GLU A 241 -14.63 0.25 -18.71
N PRO A 242 -13.57 -0.57 -18.91
CA PRO A 242 -13.49 -1.89 -18.28
C PRO A 242 -13.52 -1.85 -16.76
N PHE A 243 -12.91 -0.81 -16.17
CA PHE A 243 -12.87 -0.59 -14.73
C PHE A 243 -14.24 -0.14 -14.22
N LEU A 244 -14.86 0.83 -14.89
CA LEU A 244 -16.17 1.36 -14.51
C LEU A 244 -17.28 0.33 -14.71
N ALA A 245 -17.20 -0.51 -15.74
CA ALA A 245 -18.13 -1.62 -15.95
C ALA A 245 -18.07 -2.65 -14.80
N ALA A 246 -16.87 -3.00 -14.34
CA ALA A 246 -16.73 -3.90 -13.19
C ALA A 246 -17.23 -3.25 -11.90
N ALA A 247 -16.99 -1.95 -11.72
CA ALA A 247 -17.51 -1.18 -10.59
C ALA A 247 -19.05 -1.22 -10.50
N ARG A 248 -19.76 -1.20 -11.63
CA ARG A 248 -21.22 -1.31 -11.70
C ARG A 248 -21.73 -2.69 -11.25
N LEU A 249 -21.01 -3.77 -11.58
CA LEU A 249 -21.38 -5.14 -11.15
C LEU A 249 -21.45 -5.31 -9.63
N LEU A 250 -20.71 -4.50 -8.85
CA LEU A 250 -20.70 -4.60 -7.40
C LEU A 250 -22.07 -4.29 -6.76
N TYR A 251 -22.81 -3.33 -7.33
CA TYR A 251 -24.07 -2.84 -6.75
C TYR A 251 -25.28 -3.07 -7.66
N ASP A 252 -25.09 -3.06 -8.99
CA ASP A 252 -26.16 -3.33 -9.97
C ASP A 252 -26.23 -4.82 -10.35
N GLY A 253 -25.22 -5.60 -9.97
CA GLY A 253 -25.11 -7.04 -10.21
C GLY A 253 -25.32 -7.88 -8.95
N ALA A 254 -25.09 -9.17 -9.08
CA ALA A 254 -25.28 -10.20 -8.07
C ALA A 254 -24.14 -10.30 -7.04
N LEU A 255 -23.05 -9.54 -7.21
CA LEU A 255 -21.94 -9.51 -6.24
C LEU A 255 -22.38 -8.95 -4.88
N VAL A 256 -23.42 -8.10 -4.86
CA VAL A 256 -24.03 -7.57 -3.63
C VAL A 256 -24.63 -8.68 -2.73
N ALA A 257 -24.87 -9.88 -3.26
CA ALA A 257 -25.34 -11.04 -2.50
C ALA A 257 -24.43 -11.41 -1.32
N GLU A 258 -23.14 -11.09 -1.37
CA GLU A 258 -22.23 -11.31 -0.25
C GLU A 258 -22.60 -10.49 1.00
N ARG A 259 -23.22 -9.30 0.83
CA ARG A 259 -23.72 -8.52 1.97
C ARG A 259 -24.89 -9.19 2.67
N TYR A 260 -25.80 -9.78 1.88
CA TYR A 260 -26.89 -10.58 2.46
C TYR A 260 -26.36 -11.85 3.12
N SER A 261 -25.40 -12.54 2.49
CA SER A 261 -24.74 -13.70 3.10
C SER A 261 -24.06 -13.36 4.44
N ALA A 262 -23.50 -12.16 4.56
CA ALA A 262 -22.84 -11.69 5.78
C ALA A 262 -23.80 -11.42 6.95
N VAL A 263 -24.87 -10.66 6.73
CA VAL A 263 -25.73 -10.13 7.81
C VAL A 263 -27.23 -10.08 7.46
N GLY A 264 -27.63 -10.61 6.31
CA GLY A 264 -28.98 -10.48 5.76
C GLY A 264 -30.09 -11.06 6.66
N GLU A 265 -29.86 -12.24 7.23
CA GLU A 265 -30.83 -12.85 8.17
C GLU A 265 -31.06 -11.98 9.41
N PHE A 266 -29.99 -11.37 9.93
CA PHE A 266 -30.09 -10.43 11.05
C PHE A 266 -30.85 -9.17 10.66
N VAL A 267 -30.56 -8.61 9.49
CA VAL A 267 -31.22 -7.41 8.93
C VAL A 267 -32.71 -7.63 8.69
N ASP A 268 -33.11 -8.84 8.28
CA ASP A 268 -34.52 -9.22 8.11
C ASP A 268 -35.24 -9.38 9.45
N ALA A 269 -34.56 -9.92 10.46
CA ALA A 269 -35.13 -10.13 11.79
C ALA A 269 -35.27 -8.84 12.63
N HIS A 270 -34.46 -7.80 12.37
CA HIS A 270 -34.39 -6.59 13.21
C HIS A 270 -34.61 -5.28 12.42
N PRO A 271 -35.71 -5.13 11.65
CA PRO A 271 -35.86 -4.02 10.71
C PRO A 271 -35.76 -2.62 11.33
N ASP A 272 -36.15 -2.46 12.59
CA ASP A 272 -36.15 -1.17 13.32
C ASP A 272 -34.74 -0.74 13.78
N ALA A 273 -33.77 -1.68 13.81
CA ALA A 273 -32.37 -1.42 14.18
C ALA A 273 -31.48 -1.00 13.00
N ILE A 274 -32.00 -1.08 11.77
CA ILE A 274 -31.21 -0.96 10.54
C ILE A 274 -31.38 0.42 9.93
N ASP A 275 -30.29 1.05 9.53
CA ASP A 275 -30.33 2.23 8.68
C ASP A 275 -31.17 1.92 7.42
N PRO A 276 -32.20 2.73 7.08
CA PRO A 276 -33.12 2.41 5.99
C PRO A 276 -32.43 2.20 4.64
N THR A 277 -31.36 2.96 4.37
CA THR A 277 -30.59 2.82 3.12
C THR A 277 -29.81 1.52 3.13
N VAL A 278 -29.09 1.22 4.21
CA VAL A 278 -28.34 -0.04 4.35
C VAL A 278 -29.26 -1.25 4.28
N GLY A 279 -30.39 -1.23 4.98
CA GLY A 279 -31.38 -2.29 4.94
C GLY A 279 -31.94 -2.51 3.55
N SER A 280 -32.23 -1.44 2.79
CA SER A 280 -32.72 -1.57 1.41
C SER A 280 -31.70 -2.26 0.48
N ILE A 281 -30.41 -1.92 0.61
CA ILE A 281 -29.33 -2.49 -0.21
C ILE A 281 -29.16 -3.99 0.11
N ILE A 282 -29.12 -4.34 1.40
CA ILE A 282 -28.89 -5.73 1.82
C ILE A 282 -30.09 -6.61 1.46
N ARG A 283 -31.32 -6.14 1.71
CA ARG A 283 -32.54 -6.91 1.41
C ARG A 283 -32.76 -7.11 -0.08
N ALA A 284 -32.42 -6.12 -0.92
CA ALA A 284 -32.49 -6.27 -2.37
C ALA A 284 -31.65 -7.44 -2.90
N ALA A 285 -30.62 -7.84 -2.15
CA ALA A 285 -29.73 -8.93 -2.51
C ALA A 285 -30.25 -10.34 -2.14
N ARG A 286 -31.31 -10.44 -1.31
CA ARG A 286 -31.83 -11.72 -0.79
C ARG A 286 -32.26 -12.68 -1.88
N ASP A 287 -33.04 -12.18 -2.83
CA ASP A 287 -33.76 -13.00 -3.80
C ASP A 287 -33.00 -13.08 -5.15
N ILE A 288 -31.70 -12.77 -5.17
CA ILE A 288 -30.85 -12.85 -6.36
C ILE A 288 -30.59 -14.32 -6.71
N PRO A 289 -30.98 -14.81 -7.92
CA PRO A 289 -30.73 -16.19 -8.30
C PRO A 289 -29.24 -16.49 -8.48
N ALA A 290 -28.79 -17.67 -8.02
CA ALA A 290 -27.38 -18.07 -8.08
C ALA A 290 -26.77 -18.01 -9.50
N HIS A 291 -27.54 -18.28 -10.55
CA HIS A 291 -27.04 -18.21 -11.93
C HIS A 291 -26.65 -16.78 -12.36
N ARG A 292 -27.23 -15.74 -11.75
CA ARG A 292 -26.83 -14.34 -11.99
C ARG A 292 -25.45 -14.06 -11.40
N LEU A 293 -25.17 -14.59 -10.21
CA LEU A 293 -23.83 -14.51 -9.61
C LEU A 293 -22.78 -15.19 -10.51
N VAL A 294 -23.08 -16.37 -11.04
CA VAL A 294 -22.17 -17.06 -11.98
C VAL A 294 -21.92 -16.20 -13.23
N ALA A 295 -22.96 -15.65 -13.85
CA ALA A 295 -22.83 -14.80 -15.04
C ALA A 295 -22.04 -13.50 -14.76
N ASP A 296 -22.25 -12.88 -13.60
CA ASP A 296 -21.54 -11.66 -13.22
C ASP A 296 -20.07 -11.94 -12.88
N LEU A 297 -19.75 -13.10 -12.30
CA LEU A 297 -18.37 -13.54 -12.09
C LEU A 297 -17.63 -13.78 -13.41
N GLU A 298 -18.29 -14.41 -14.40
CA GLU A 298 -17.72 -14.56 -15.75
C GLU A 298 -17.48 -13.20 -16.42
N THR A 299 -18.46 -12.29 -16.34
CA THR A 299 -18.34 -10.93 -16.85
C THR A 299 -17.20 -10.19 -16.17
N LEU A 300 -17.08 -10.32 -14.84
CA LEU A 300 -16.02 -9.70 -14.06
C LEU A 300 -14.64 -10.20 -14.50
N GLN A 301 -14.48 -11.50 -14.74
CA GLN A 301 -13.21 -12.06 -15.23
C GLN A 301 -12.81 -11.49 -16.59
N GLN A 302 -13.76 -11.34 -17.52
CA GLN A 302 -13.51 -10.74 -18.84
C GLN A 302 -13.09 -9.27 -18.72
N LEU A 303 -13.82 -8.49 -17.90
CA LEU A 303 -13.52 -7.09 -17.65
C LEU A 303 -12.15 -6.92 -16.99
N ARG A 304 -11.83 -7.77 -16.00
CA ARG A 304 -10.52 -7.79 -15.33
C ARG A 304 -9.40 -8.06 -16.32
N ALA A 305 -9.54 -9.06 -17.18
CA ALA A 305 -8.53 -9.38 -18.19
C ALA A 305 -8.29 -8.19 -19.14
N ARG A 306 -9.35 -7.55 -19.64
CA ARG A 306 -9.25 -6.36 -20.49
C ARG A 306 -8.61 -5.17 -19.76
N ALA A 307 -9.04 -4.90 -18.54
CA ALA A 307 -8.53 -3.80 -17.71
C ALA A 307 -7.03 -3.98 -17.41
N LEU A 308 -6.61 -5.15 -16.93
CA LEU A 308 -5.21 -5.41 -16.61
C LEU A 308 -4.32 -5.43 -17.86
N ALA A 309 -4.83 -5.93 -19.00
CA ALA A 309 -4.11 -5.86 -20.27
C ALA A 309 -3.89 -4.40 -20.72
N SER A 310 -4.85 -3.50 -20.48
CA SER A 310 -4.69 -2.06 -20.78
C SER A 310 -3.59 -1.39 -19.95
N LEU A 311 -3.25 -1.95 -18.79
CA LEU A 311 -2.16 -1.46 -17.93
C LEU A 311 -0.80 -2.05 -18.29
N ASN A 312 -0.69 -2.95 -19.28
CA ASN A 312 0.60 -3.57 -19.64
C ASN A 312 1.65 -2.50 -19.98
N GLY A 313 2.82 -2.62 -19.37
CA GLY A 313 3.89 -1.62 -19.48
C GLY A 313 3.70 -0.37 -18.60
N SER A 314 2.64 -0.32 -17.79
CA SER A 314 2.47 0.65 -16.70
C SER A 314 2.78 0.00 -15.35
N ASP A 315 3.42 0.74 -14.46
CA ASP A 315 3.75 0.33 -13.10
C ASP A 315 2.59 0.53 -12.13
N ALA A 316 1.76 1.54 -12.37
CA ALA A 316 0.59 1.84 -11.57
C ALA A 316 -0.49 2.57 -12.37
N LEU A 317 -1.71 2.59 -11.84
CA LEU A 317 -2.81 3.44 -12.24
C LEU A 317 -3.02 4.51 -11.16
N LEU A 318 -2.99 5.78 -11.54
CA LEU A 318 -3.31 6.91 -10.67
C LEU A 318 -4.72 7.43 -10.95
N THR A 319 -5.52 7.58 -9.89
CA THR A 319 -6.88 8.12 -9.97
C THR A 319 -7.11 9.19 -8.92
N PRO A 320 -8.00 10.18 -9.15
CA PRO A 320 -8.61 10.90 -8.04
C PRO A 320 -9.28 9.90 -7.10
N THR A 321 -9.10 10.03 -5.79
CA THR A 321 -9.67 9.05 -4.86
C THR A 321 -11.21 9.06 -4.85
N ALA A 322 -11.79 10.24 -5.08
CA ALA A 322 -13.23 10.45 -5.20
C ALA A 322 -13.48 11.61 -6.19
N PRO A 323 -14.65 11.67 -6.86
CA PRO A 323 -14.94 12.73 -7.83
C PRO A 323 -15.17 14.12 -7.23
N TYR A 324 -15.66 14.17 -5.98
CA TYR A 324 -15.95 15.39 -5.22
C TYR A 324 -16.18 15.01 -3.74
N GLN A 325 -16.37 15.98 -2.85
CA GLN A 325 -16.79 15.75 -1.47
C GLN A 325 -18.19 16.35 -1.22
N PRO A 326 -19.23 15.54 -0.96
CA PRO A 326 -20.59 16.01 -0.76
C PRO A 326 -20.82 16.56 0.65
N THR A 327 -21.83 17.39 0.76
CA THR A 327 -22.41 17.81 2.04
C THR A 327 -23.28 16.70 2.64
N ILE A 328 -23.45 16.72 3.96
CA ILE A 328 -24.36 15.80 4.67
C ILE A 328 -25.81 15.99 4.18
N ALA A 329 -26.17 17.23 3.83
CA ALA A 329 -27.49 17.56 3.28
C ALA A 329 -27.72 16.93 1.90
N GLU A 330 -26.73 16.98 1.00
CA GLU A 330 -26.79 16.31 -0.31
C GLU A 330 -26.95 14.80 -0.15
N VAL A 331 -26.20 14.17 0.77
CA VAL A 331 -26.37 12.73 1.06
C VAL A 331 -27.77 12.43 1.59
N SER A 332 -28.33 13.31 2.41
CA SER A 332 -29.69 13.12 2.93
C SER A 332 -30.76 13.25 1.84
N ALA A 333 -30.52 14.10 0.83
CA ALA A 333 -31.43 14.29 -0.30
C ALA A 333 -31.35 13.15 -1.33
N ASP A 334 -30.18 12.55 -1.54
CA ASP A 334 -29.94 11.44 -2.47
C ASP A 334 -28.96 10.40 -1.86
N PRO A 335 -29.42 9.58 -0.90
CA PRO A 335 -28.55 8.71 -0.10
C PRO A 335 -27.88 7.60 -0.90
N ILE A 336 -28.46 7.19 -2.03
CA ILE A 336 -27.94 6.12 -2.90
C ILE A 336 -27.08 6.72 -4.02
N GLY A 337 -27.61 7.71 -4.75
CA GLY A 337 -26.93 8.28 -5.92
C GLY A 337 -25.65 9.02 -5.56
N VAL A 338 -25.64 9.81 -4.47
CA VAL A 338 -24.42 10.49 -3.98
C VAL A 338 -23.34 9.45 -3.63
N ASN A 339 -23.71 8.42 -2.88
CA ASN A 339 -22.79 7.35 -2.49
C ASN A 339 -22.24 6.58 -3.70
N SER A 340 -23.09 6.30 -4.68
CA SER A 340 -22.69 5.63 -5.92
C SER A 340 -21.63 6.44 -6.67
N ARG A 341 -21.83 7.77 -6.81
CA ARG A 341 -20.84 8.67 -7.43
C ARG A 341 -19.49 8.65 -6.69
N LEU A 342 -19.47 8.56 -5.36
CA LEU A 342 -18.20 8.47 -4.61
C LEU A 342 -17.39 7.21 -4.94
N GLY A 343 -18.05 6.12 -5.37
CA GLY A 343 -17.41 4.84 -5.68
C GLY A 343 -16.80 4.73 -7.09
N VAL A 344 -16.95 5.75 -7.94
CA VAL A 344 -16.55 5.72 -9.37
C VAL A 344 -15.10 5.26 -9.56
N TYR A 345 -14.17 5.74 -8.72
CA TYR A 345 -12.74 5.44 -8.83
C TYR A 345 -12.24 4.33 -7.89
N THR A 346 -13.12 3.76 -7.06
CA THR A 346 -12.70 2.86 -5.98
C THR A 346 -13.26 1.44 -6.08
N ASN A 347 -14.47 1.26 -6.62
CA ASN A 347 -15.22 0.00 -6.58
C ASN A 347 -14.53 -1.17 -7.30
N PHE A 348 -13.79 -0.92 -8.38
CA PHE A 348 -13.15 -1.96 -9.18
C PHE A 348 -11.91 -2.57 -8.52
N CYS A 349 -11.30 -1.87 -7.55
CA CYS A 349 -9.98 -2.21 -7.00
C CYS A 349 -9.91 -3.65 -6.50
N ASN A 350 -10.79 -4.05 -5.58
CA ASN A 350 -10.74 -5.39 -4.99
C ASN A 350 -11.30 -6.46 -5.92
N LEU A 351 -12.27 -6.10 -6.77
CA LEU A 351 -12.78 -6.99 -7.83
C LEU A 351 -11.66 -7.43 -8.79
N PHE A 352 -10.66 -6.56 -9.00
CA PHE A 352 -9.49 -6.82 -9.81
C PHE A 352 -8.25 -7.27 -9.03
N ASP A 353 -8.38 -7.49 -7.71
CA ASP A 353 -7.28 -7.84 -6.79
C ASP A 353 -6.13 -6.82 -6.78
N LEU A 354 -6.43 -5.55 -7.09
CA LEU A 354 -5.44 -4.49 -7.03
C LEU A 354 -5.11 -4.15 -5.56
N CYS A 355 -3.88 -3.71 -5.31
CA CYS A 355 -3.51 -3.01 -4.09
C CYS A 355 -3.57 -1.50 -4.32
N ALA A 356 -3.67 -0.72 -3.24
CA ALA A 356 -3.81 0.73 -3.36
C ALA A 356 -3.24 1.50 -2.17
N VAL A 357 -2.69 2.69 -2.45
CA VAL A 357 -2.28 3.67 -1.45
C VAL A 357 -2.97 4.99 -1.76
N ALA A 358 -3.89 5.42 -0.90
CA ALA A 358 -4.51 6.73 -0.95
C ALA A 358 -3.66 7.73 -0.15
N VAL A 359 -3.33 8.86 -0.77
CA VAL A 359 -2.50 9.91 -0.17
C VAL A 359 -3.10 11.30 -0.36
N PRO A 360 -2.83 12.24 0.56
CA PRO A 360 -3.14 13.64 0.33
C PRO A 360 -2.32 14.18 -0.85
N ALA A 361 -2.94 15.05 -1.64
CA ALA A 361 -2.35 15.66 -2.83
C ALA A 361 -2.68 17.17 -2.91
N GLY A 362 -2.71 17.83 -1.76
CA GLY A 362 -3.03 19.24 -1.61
C GLY A 362 -4.52 19.50 -1.42
N THR A 363 -5.02 20.59 -1.99
CA THR A 363 -6.42 21.02 -1.81
C THR A 363 -7.15 21.25 -3.14
N ALA A 364 -8.47 21.09 -3.12
CA ALA A 364 -9.38 21.49 -4.19
C ALA A 364 -10.34 22.56 -3.63
N GLY A 365 -9.97 23.84 -3.82
CA GLY A 365 -10.58 24.93 -3.06
C GLY A 365 -10.25 24.79 -1.57
N ASP A 366 -11.27 24.80 -0.72
CA ASP A 366 -11.12 24.64 0.73
C ASP A 366 -11.12 23.17 1.18
N ALA A 367 -11.32 22.22 0.24
CA ALA A 367 -11.31 20.79 0.51
C ALA A 367 -9.90 20.22 0.54
N GLN A 368 -9.66 19.23 1.41
CA GLN A 368 -8.55 18.30 1.17
C GLN A 368 -8.81 17.52 -0.12
N PHE A 369 -7.76 17.36 -0.91
CA PHE A 369 -7.77 16.57 -2.13
C PHE A 369 -6.80 15.41 -1.98
N GLY A 370 -7.19 14.24 -2.48
CA GLY A 370 -6.37 13.05 -2.44
C GLY A 370 -6.45 12.27 -3.74
N VAL A 371 -5.37 11.54 -4.01
CA VAL A 371 -5.26 10.60 -5.11
C VAL A 371 -5.01 9.20 -4.57
N THR A 372 -5.38 8.19 -5.36
CA THR A 372 -5.09 6.79 -5.06
C THR A 372 -4.16 6.26 -6.14
N VAL A 373 -3.01 5.73 -5.70
CA VAL A 373 -2.12 4.93 -6.54
C VAL A 373 -2.57 3.48 -6.43
N LEU A 374 -2.99 2.87 -7.54
CA LEU A 374 -3.37 1.47 -7.63
C LEU A 374 -2.29 0.69 -8.38
N ALA A 375 -1.92 -0.48 -7.89
CA ALA A 375 -1.00 -1.39 -8.56
C ALA A 375 -1.53 -2.82 -8.58
N ARG A 376 -0.87 -3.70 -9.34
CA ARG A 376 -1.28 -5.11 -9.46
C ARG A 376 -1.17 -5.82 -8.12
N PRO A 377 -1.84 -6.98 -7.94
CA PRO A 377 -1.64 -7.79 -6.75
C PRO A 377 -0.15 -8.02 -6.50
N PHE A 378 0.26 -7.84 -5.25
CA PHE A 378 1.63 -7.92 -4.74
C PHE A 378 2.59 -6.83 -5.22
N GLU A 379 2.14 -5.84 -6.01
CA GLU A 379 2.93 -4.64 -6.32
C GLU A 379 2.74 -3.52 -5.26
N ASP A 380 2.39 -3.89 -4.01
CA ASP A 380 2.15 -2.94 -2.91
C ASP A 380 3.35 -2.01 -2.64
N ALA A 381 4.58 -2.49 -2.85
CA ALA A 381 5.79 -1.67 -2.70
C ALA A 381 5.92 -0.64 -3.82
N VAL A 382 5.50 -0.98 -5.05
CA VAL A 382 5.47 -0.07 -6.19
C VAL A 382 4.44 1.04 -5.96
N ALA A 383 3.23 0.67 -5.52
CA ALA A 383 2.20 1.64 -5.16
C ALA A 383 2.66 2.58 -4.04
N LEU A 384 3.33 2.05 -3.01
CA LEU A 384 3.88 2.84 -1.92
C LEU A 384 4.96 3.81 -2.40
N ASP A 385 5.92 3.38 -3.22
CA ASP A 385 6.99 4.26 -3.71
C ASP A 385 6.45 5.43 -4.54
N ILE A 386 5.48 5.16 -5.43
CA ILE A 386 4.86 6.21 -6.24
C ILE A 386 4.03 7.16 -5.35
N ALA A 387 3.33 6.62 -4.35
CA ALA A 387 2.61 7.42 -3.37
C ALA A 387 3.54 8.33 -2.54
N THR A 388 4.70 7.82 -2.13
CA THR A 388 5.74 8.59 -1.42
C THR A 388 6.23 9.76 -2.27
N ARG A 389 6.47 9.55 -3.57
CA ARG A 389 6.85 10.64 -4.49
C ARG A 389 5.80 11.75 -4.58
N ILE A 390 4.52 11.41 -4.49
CA ILE A 390 3.44 12.40 -4.48
C ILE A 390 3.47 13.23 -3.19
N THR A 391 3.64 12.59 -2.04
CA THR A 391 3.57 13.27 -0.73
C THR A 391 4.84 14.05 -0.36
N GLU A 392 6.00 13.58 -0.80
CA GLU A 392 7.31 14.15 -0.41
C GLU A 392 8.01 14.91 -1.54
N GLY A 393 7.58 14.72 -2.79
CA GLY A 393 8.30 15.21 -3.97
C GLY A 393 9.69 14.55 -4.11
N ASP A 394 10.62 15.24 -4.78
CA ASP A 394 12.02 14.80 -4.90
C ASP A 394 12.85 15.06 -3.63
N ASN A 395 12.19 15.39 -2.52
CA ASN A 395 12.86 15.83 -1.31
C ASN A 395 13.46 14.64 -0.55
N HIS A 396 14.66 14.23 -0.94
CA HIS A 396 15.48 13.21 -0.26
C HIS A 396 15.98 13.64 1.14
N SER A 397 15.44 14.70 1.73
CA SER A 397 15.84 15.21 3.06
C SER A 397 15.25 14.41 4.23
N HIS A 398 14.36 13.46 3.96
CA HIS A 398 13.86 12.55 4.99
C HIS A 398 14.94 11.50 5.34
N PRO A 399 15.08 11.12 6.63
CA PRO A 399 15.95 10.01 7.01
C PRO A 399 15.61 8.78 6.16
N GLU A 400 16.61 7.99 5.77
CA GLU A 400 16.43 6.88 4.82
C GLU A 400 15.09 6.15 5.06
N PRO A 401 14.17 6.16 4.08
CA PRO A 401 12.82 5.69 4.31
C PRO A 401 12.88 4.23 4.77
N ALA A 402 12.16 3.93 5.85
CA ALA A 402 12.01 2.56 6.33
C ALA A 402 11.62 1.66 5.15
N PRO A 403 12.17 0.44 5.04
CA PRO A 403 11.90 -0.43 3.90
C PRO A 403 10.39 -0.60 3.70
N ALA A 404 9.96 -0.61 2.44
CA ALA A 404 8.56 -0.83 2.11
C ALA A 404 8.06 -2.10 2.80
N TRP A 405 6.87 -2.02 3.40
CA TRP A 405 6.32 -3.06 4.24
C TRP A 405 6.27 -4.45 3.60
N PRO A 406 6.12 -4.62 2.26
CA PRO A 406 6.16 -5.94 1.65
C PRO A 406 7.47 -6.70 1.88
N LEU A 407 8.59 -5.99 2.04
CA LEU A 407 9.89 -6.61 2.35
C LEU A 407 9.92 -7.36 3.68
N ARG A 408 8.98 -7.08 4.59
CA ARG A 408 8.85 -7.81 5.87
C ARG A 408 8.12 -9.15 5.72
N ARG A 409 7.57 -9.43 4.53
CA ARG A 409 6.63 -10.55 4.28
C ARG A 409 7.02 -11.40 3.09
N ALA A 410 7.50 -10.77 2.03
CA ALA A 410 7.92 -11.42 0.81
C ALA A 410 9.32 -12.03 0.90
N PRO A 411 9.60 -13.11 0.14
CA PRO A 411 10.94 -13.67 0.06
C PRO A 411 11.87 -12.69 -0.66
N ALA A 412 12.94 -12.27 0.00
CA ALA A 412 13.94 -11.34 -0.54
C ALA A 412 15.35 -11.92 -0.41
N HIS A 413 16.19 -11.66 -1.39
CA HIS A 413 17.61 -12.02 -1.41
C HIS A 413 18.48 -10.78 -1.60
N GLU A 414 19.58 -10.73 -0.86
CA GLU A 414 20.58 -9.68 -1.02
C GLU A 414 21.50 -10.00 -2.19
N LEU A 415 21.76 -8.99 -3.00
CA LEU A 415 22.83 -8.96 -3.98
C LEU A 415 23.71 -7.75 -3.70
N ILE A 416 24.98 -8.00 -3.43
CA ILE A 416 25.99 -6.95 -3.32
C ILE A 416 26.53 -6.65 -4.71
N VAL A 417 26.49 -5.40 -5.12
CA VAL A 417 27.04 -4.99 -6.41
C VAL A 417 28.20 -4.03 -6.23
N PHE A 418 29.13 -4.15 -7.16
CA PHE A 418 30.27 -3.27 -7.31
C PHE A 418 30.25 -2.76 -8.75
N GLY A 419 30.55 -1.48 -8.92
CA GLY A 419 30.73 -0.82 -10.21
C GLY A 419 29.50 -0.57 -11.07
N ALA A 420 29.39 -1.19 -12.24
CA ALA A 420 28.47 -0.74 -13.29
C ALA A 420 26.98 -0.81 -12.90
N HIS A 421 26.63 -1.62 -11.89
CA HIS A 421 25.28 -1.75 -11.34
C HIS A 421 25.01 -0.87 -10.10
N LEU A 422 25.98 -0.08 -9.63
CA LEU A 422 25.75 0.89 -8.54
C LEU A 422 24.73 1.95 -9.00
N ARG A 423 24.03 2.59 -8.06
CA ARG A 423 23.10 3.69 -8.34
C ARG A 423 23.77 4.80 -9.17
N GLY A 424 23.10 5.23 -10.23
CA GLY A 424 23.58 6.20 -11.21
C GLY A 424 24.63 5.69 -12.18
N GLN A 425 24.83 4.37 -12.29
CA GLN A 425 25.79 3.75 -13.22
C GLN A 425 25.07 3.07 -14.39
N PRO A 426 25.76 2.83 -15.53
CA PRO A 426 25.10 2.46 -16.78
C PRO A 426 24.26 1.17 -16.76
N LEU A 427 24.53 0.24 -15.84
CA LEU A 427 23.82 -1.03 -15.72
C LEU A 427 22.89 -1.11 -14.50
N GLU A 428 22.65 -0.01 -13.79
CA GLU A 428 21.66 0.04 -12.69
C GLU A 428 20.28 -0.46 -13.16
N HIS A 429 19.90 -0.13 -14.40
CA HIS A 429 18.62 -0.54 -14.98
C HIS A 429 18.39 -2.06 -14.93
N GLN A 430 19.45 -2.88 -15.02
CA GLN A 430 19.34 -4.34 -14.94
C GLN A 430 18.87 -4.83 -13.56
N LEU A 431 18.96 -4.00 -12.53
CA LEU A 431 18.40 -4.26 -11.20
C LEU A 431 17.02 -3.61 -11.06
N THR A 432 16.88 -2.33 -11.43
CA THR A 432 15.63 -1.60 -11.24
C THR A 432 14.49 -2.11 -12.11
N ASP A 433 14.79 -2.57 -13.33
CA ASP A 433 13.78 -3.16 -14.25
C ASP A 433 13.23 -4.48 -13.71
N LEU A 434 14.02 -5.19 -12.88
CA LEU A 434 13.59 -6.38 -12.15
C LEU A 434 12.85 -6.05 -10.85
N GLY A 435 12.61 -4.78 -10.56
CA GLY A 435 11.96 -4.31 -9.33
C GLY A 435 12.83 -4.45 -8.08
N ALA A 436 14.16 -4.49 -8.22
CA ALA A 436 15.06 -4.54 -7.08
C ALA A 436 14.98 -3.26 -6.24
N ARG A 437 15.07 -3.40 -4.91
CA ARG A 437 15.15 -2.25 -4.00
C ARG A 437 16.59 -2.04 -3.54
N TRP A 438 17.06 -0.80 -3.63
CA TRP A 438 18.31 -0.39 -3.01
C TRP A 438 18.19 -0.39 -1.47
N ALA A 439 19.14 -0.99 -0.78
CA ALA A 439 19.12 -1.21 0.67
C ALA A 439 20.40 -0.73 1.38
N GLY A 440 21.03 0.30 0.83
CA GLY A 440 22.13 1.00 1.48
C GLY A 440 23.52 0.68 0.92
N PRO A 441 24.51 1.50 1.29
CA PRO A 441 25.92 1.22 1.00
C PRO A 441 26.43 0.05 1.87
N VAL A 442 27.44 -0.65 1.36
CA VAL A 442 28.18 -1.68 2.10
C VAL A 442 29.68 -1.56 1.86
N ARG A 443 30.47 -2.21 2.70
CA ARG A 443 31.92 -2.30 2.57
C ARG A 443 32.36 -3.74 2.73
N THR A 444 33.31 -4.20 1.90
CA THR A 444 33.93 -5.50 2.09
C THR A 444 34.85 -5.51 3.31
N ALA A 445 35.18 -6.69 3.83
CA ALA A 445 36.35 -6.86 4.71
C ALA A 445 37.63 -6.30 4.03
N PRO A 446 38.70 -5.94 4.77
CA PRO A 446 39.92 -5.36 4.21
C PRO A 446 40.84 -6.41 3.55
N ARG A 447 40.27 -7.28 2.71
CA ARG A 447 40.94 -8.44 2.10
C ARG A 447 40.64 -8.57 0.61
N TYR A 448 40.17 -7.51 -0.04
CA TYR A 448 39.72 -7.57 -1.43
C TYR A 448 40.58 -6.71 -2.34
N ARG A 449 40.64 -7.10 -3.60
CA ARG A 449 41.20 -6.31 -4.70
C ARG A 449 40.05 -5.86 -5.60
N LEU A 450 40.09 -4.61 -6.02
CA LEU A 450 39.21 -4.04 -7.03
C LEU A 450 40.03 -3.81 -8.30
N ALA A 451 39.61 -4.40 -9.41
CA ALA A 451 40.23 -4.19 -10.70
C ALA A 451 39.19 -3.80 -11.76
N ALA A 452 39.63 -3.09 -12.81
CA ALA A 452 38.80 -2.69 -13.93
C ALA A 452 39.01 -3.64 -15.12
N LEU A 453 37.91 -4.24 -15.58
CA LEU A 453 37.90 -5.12 -16.74
C LEU A 453 37.65 -4.33 -18.01
N ASP A 454 38.35 -4.71 -19.08
CA ASP A 454 38.15 -4.19 -20.44
C ASP A 454 36.91 -4.82 -21.08
N THR A 455 35.74 -4.45 -20.57
CA THR A 455 34.43 -4.86 -21.08
C THR A 455 33.64 -3.61 -21.49
N THR A 456 32.55 -3.77 -22.25
CA THR A 456 31.67 -2.65 -22.61
C THR A 456 30.27 -2.85 -21.99
N PRO A 457 29.76 -1.91 -21.16
CA PRO A 457 30.55 -0.90 -20.45
C PRO A 457 31.58 -1.57 -19.51
N PRO A 458 32.61 -0.84 -19.04
CA PRO A 458 33.60 -1.36 -18.10
C PRO A 458 32.93 -1.90 -16.84
N LYS A 459 33.44 -3.02 -16.33
CA LYS A 459 32.90 -3.70 -15.15
C LYS A 459 34.03 -3.96 -14.16
N PRO A 460 33.74 -3.97 -12.85
CA PRO A 460 34.76 -4.32 -11.87
C PRO A 460 34.95 -5.84 -11.78
N ALA A 461 36.17 -6.19 -11.40
CA ALA A 461 36.52 -7.47 -10.81
C ALA A 461 36.79 -7.24 -9.32
N VAL A 462 35.93 -7.75 -8.43
CA VAL A 462 36.16 -7.77 -7.00
C VAL A 462 36.54 -9.18 -6.59
N THR A 463 37.77 -9.36 -6.11
CA THR A 463 38.31 -10.69 -5.76
C THR A 463 38.96 -10.65 -4.39
N ARG A 464 38.69 -11.68 -3.57
CA ARG A 464 39.37 -11.85 -2.29
C ARG A 464 40.84 -12.18 -2.53
N GLN A 465 41.73 -11.52 -1.80
CA GLN A 465 43.16 -11.78 -1.82
C GLN A 465 43.51 -12.97 -0.91
N PRO A 466 44.57 -13.72 -1.24
CA PRO A 466 45.26 -14.60 -0.31
C PRO A 466 45.63 -13.88 0.99
N ASP A 467 45.67 -14.62 2.11
CA ASP A 467 45.90 -14.00 3.42
C ASP A 467 47.30 -13.39 3.61
N ASP A 468 48.26 -13.75 2.75
CA ASP A 468 49.62 -13.20 2.69
C ASP A 468 49.74 -11.93 1.82
N ILE A 469 48.67 -11.55 1.12
CA ILE A 469 48.61 -10.34 0.29
C ILE A 469 47.72 -9.30 0.97
N THR A 470 48.24 -8.08 1.14
CA THR A 470 47.44 -6.96 1.66
C THR A 470 46.29 -6.64 0.71
N GLY A 471 45.06 -6.76 1.21
CA GLY A 471 43.86 -6.32 0.49
C GLY A 471 43.42 -4.91 0.87
N ALA A 472 42.34 -4.47 0.22
CA ALA A 472 41.64 -3.24 0.49
C ALA A 472 40.19 -3.51 0.91
N THR A 473 39.58 -2.50 1.51
CA THR A 473 38.12 -2.44 1.72
C THR A 473 37.49 -1.78 0.52
N ILE A 474 36.55 -2.47 -0.14
CA ILE A 474 35.89 -1.99 -1.34
C ILE A 474 34.47 -1.54 -1.01
N ALA A 475 34.12 -0.31 -1.40
CA ALA A 475 32.77 0.22 -1.28
C ALA A 475 31.86 -0.38 -2.36
N GLY A 476 30.68 -0.84 -1.94
CA GLY A 476 29.62 -1.36 -2.81
C GLY A 476 28.24 -0.93 -2.35
N GLU A 477 27.22 -1.49 -2.97
CA GLU A 477 25.81 -1.25 -2.61
C GLU A 477 25.06 -2.56 -2.47
N ARG A 478 24.13 -2.60 -1.50
CA ARG A 478 23.23 -3.73 -1.27
C ARG A 478 21.93 -3.50 -2.01
N TRP A 479 21.48 -4.52 -2.74
CA TRP A 479 20.18 -4.54 -3.41
C TRP A 479 19.38 -5.77 -2.97
N LEU A 480 18.06 -5.59 -2.84
CA LEU A 480 17.10 -6.62 -2.48
C LEU A 480 16.31 -7.03 -3.71
N LEU A 481 16.36 -8.31 -4.05
CA LEU A 481 15.69 -8.89 -5.21
C LEU A 481 14.77 -10.03 -4.77
N SER A 482 13.69 -10.25 -5.52
CA SER A 482 12.90 -11.46 -5.37
C SER A 482 13.65 -12.68 -5.92
N PRO A 483 13.31 -13.92 -5.50
CA PRO A 483 13.96 -15.12 -6.01
C PRO A 483 13.96 -15.23 -7.55
N ALA A 484 12.85 -14.89 -8.20
CA ALA A 484 12.76 -14.91 -9.66
C ALA A 484 13.62 -13.82 -10.30
N ALA A 485 13.65 -12.61 -9.74
CA ALA A 485 14.51 -11.53 -10.21
C ALA A 485 15.99 -11.89 -10.12
N LEU A 486 16.44 -12.49 -9.01
CA LEU A 486 17.82 -12.95 -8.86
C LEU A 486 18.18 -14.04 -9.89
N GLY A 487 17.27 -14.98 -10.14
CA GLY A 487 17.45 -16.02 -11.15
C GLY A 487 17.56 -15.43 -12.56
N GLN A 488 16.70 -14.48 -12.91
CA GLN A 488 16.76 -13.78 -14.19
C GLN A 488 18.06 -13.00 -14.35
N PHE A 489 18.48 -12.24 -13.32
CA PHE A 489 19.74 -11.52 -13.31
C PHE A 489 20.93 -12.45 -13.56
N LEU A 490 21.00 -13.58 -12.84
CA LEU A 490 22.05 -14.59 -13.02
C LEU A 490 22.13 -15.11 -14.47
N THR A 491 21.00 -15.41 -15.10
CA THR A 491 20.97 -15.93 -16.48
C THR A 491 21.39 -14.92 -17.54
N GLN A 492 21.36 -13.62 -17.21
CA GLN A 492 21.74 -12.53 -18.11
C GLN A 492 23.20 -12.10 -17.96
N LEU A 493 23.94 -12.67 -17.00
CA LEU A 493 25.35 -12.31 -16.78
C LEU A 493 26.21 -12.71 -17.99
N PRO A 494 26.87 -11.76 -18.66
CA PRO A 494 27.80 -12.07 -19.75
C PRO A 494 29.10 -12.62 -19.17
N ALA A 495 29.77 -13.53 -19.87
CA ALA A 495 31.17 -13.84 -19.55
C ALA A 495 32.01 -12.54 -19.59
N PRO A 496 32.91 -12.29 -18.63
CA PRO A 496 33.38 -13.18 -17.55
C PRO A 496 32.64 -13.05 -16.20
N MET A 497 31.47 -12.43 -16.17
CA MET A 497 30.73 -12.10 -14.95
C MET A 497 30.07 -13.34 -14.33
N GLN A 498 30.06 -13.38 -13.01
CA GLN A 498 29.44 -14.45 -12.22
C GLN A 498 28.90 -13.90 -10.90
N LEU A 499 28.11 -14.71 -10.19
CA LEU A 499 27.76 -14.46 -8.79
C LEU A 499 28.66 -15.29 -7.88
N GLY A 500 29.26 -14.65 -6.88
CA GLY A 500 30.11 -15.29 -5.88
C GLY A 500 29.82 -14.78 -4.48
N ALA A 501 30.45 -15.36 -3.46
CA ALA A 501 30.29 -14.88 -2.09
C ALA A 501 31.31 -13.77 -1.77
N VAL A 502 30.87 -12.71 -1.08
CA VAL A 502 31.71 -11.63 -0.56
C VAL A 502 31.53 -11.52 0.96
N GLU A 503 32.64 -11.31 1.66
CA GLU A 503 32.72 -11.01 3.08
C GLU A 503 32.66 -9.50 3.30
N LEU A 504 31.70 -9.03 4.09
CA LEU A 504 31.55 -7.64 4.48
C LEU A 504 32.42 -7.29 5.71
N ASP A 505 32.56 -6.01 6.02
CA ASP A 505 33.37 -5.53 7.15
C ASP A 505 32.82 -5.91 8.54
N ASP A 506 31.56 -6.35 8.61
CA ASP A 506 30.93 -6.96 9.77
C ASP A 506 31.17 -8.48 9.89
N GLY A 507 31.92 -9.08 8.94
CA GLY A 507 32.23 -10.50 8.88
C GLY A 507 31.12 -11.39 8.29
N THR A 508 30.01 -10.82 7.84
CA THR A 508 28.93 -11.56 7.19
C THR A 508 29.25 -11.85 5.72
N TRP A 509 28.68 -12.95 5.19
CA TRP A 509 28.90 -13.40 3.81
C TRP A 509 27.63 -13.29 2.99
N HIS A 510 27.73 -12.68 1.81
CA HIS A 510 26.60 -12.37 0.94
C HIS A 510 26.88 -12.72 -0.52
N THR A 511 25.83 -12.96 -1.30
CA THR A 511 25.95 -13.11 -2.75
C THR A 511 26.29 -11.77 -3.38
N ALA A 512 27.27 -11.76 -4.27
CA ALA A 512 27.80 -10.55 -4.88
C ALA A 512 28.10 -10.71 -6.37
N PHE A 513 28.03 -9.60 -7.08
CA PHE A 513 28.53 -9.48 -8.44
C PHE A 513 30.06 -9.62 -8.45
N ALA A 514 30.54 -10.59 -9.21
CA ALA A 514 31.95 -10.95 -9.31
C ALA A 514 32.33 -11.30 -10.76
N CYS A 515 33.57 -11.71 -10.97
CA CYS A 515 34.04 -12.23 -12.24
C CYS A 515 34.85 -13.51 -12.02
N ASP A 516 35.12 -14.26 -13.09
CA ASP A 516 36.04 -15.39 -13.01
C ASP A 516 37.44 -14.94 -12.56
N ALA A 517 38.13 -15.82 -11.83
CA ALA A 517 39.40 -15.50 -11.22
C ALA A 517 40.53 -15.27 -12.24
N THR A 518 40.49 -15.93 -13.40
CA THR A 518 41.53 -15.83 -14.41
C THR A 518 41.52 -14.45 -15.08
N THR A 519 40.33 -13.97 -15.45
CA THR A 519 40.16 -12.62 -16.00
C THR A 519 40.49 -11.55 -14.96
N ALA A 520 40.13 -11.77 -13.69
CA ALA A 520 40.45 -10.83 -12.62
C ALA A 520 41.96 -10.56 -12.49
N LEU A 521 42.81 -11.58 -12.65
CA LEU A 521 44.26 -11.48 -12.47
C LEU A 521 44.93 -10.55 -13.48
N THR A 522 44.42 -10.49 -14.71
CA THR A 522 44.99 -9.67 -15.80
C THR A 522 44.39 -8.26 -15.86
N ALA A 523 43.31 -8.01 -15.11
CA ALA A 523 42.61 -6.75 -15.05
C ALA A 523 43.45 -5.64 -14.37
N LYS A 524 43.25 -4.39 -14.77
CA LYS A 524 43.95 -3.23 -14.21
C LYS A 524 43.56 -3.04 -12.75
N ASP A 525 44.53 -3.11 -11.83
CA ASP A 525 44.29 -2.86 -10.41
C ASP A 525 43.92 -1.40 -10.16
N ILE A 526 42.82 -1.18 -9.45
CA ILE A 526 42.32 0.14 -9.03
C ILE A 526 41.96 0.12 -7.54
N SER A 527 42.56 -0.78 -6.76
CA SER A 527 42.28 -0.94 -5.32
C SER A 527 42.64 0.30 -4.50
N GLU A 528 43.60 1.11 -4.97
CA GLU A 528 43.99 2.37 -4.32
C GLU A 528 42.82 3.35 -4.15
N TYR A 529 41.82 3.29 -5.03
CA TYR A 529 40.64 4.16 -4.98
C TYR A 529 39.57 3.66 -4.00
N SER A 530 39.66 2.40 -3.56
CA SER A 530 38.70 1.73 -2.64
C SER A 530 37.22 1.73 -3.09
N SER A 531 36.91 2.30 -4.25
CA SER A 531 35.56 2.54 -4.74
C SER A 531 35.58 2.73 -6.25
N TRP A 532 34.65 2.09 -6.95
CA TRP A 532 34.48 2.24 -8.39
C TRP A 532 34.15 3.67 -8.81
N LYS A 533 33.26 4.34 -8.08
CA LYS A 533 32.86 5.73 -8.36
C LYS A 533 34.06 6.69 -8.22
N THR A 534 34.93 6.45 -7.23
CA THR A 534 36.17 7.21 -7.05
C THR A 534 37.17 6.95 -8.17
N ALA A 535 37.32 5.69 -8.60
CA ALA A 535 38.20 5.33 -9.71
C ALA A 535 37.74 5.96 -11.05
N LEU A 536 36.43 5.99 -11.31
CA LEU A 536 35.85 6.69 -12.47
C LEU A 536 36.14 8.19 -12.44
N ALA A 537 35.91 8.85 -11.29
CA ALA A 537 36.17 10.28 -11.14
C ALA A 537 37.65 10.64 -11.35
N ALA A 538 38.57 9.70 -11.06
CA ALA A 538 40.00 9.85 -11.29
C ALA A 538 40.45 9.48 -12.73
N GLY A 539 39.55 9.04 -13.60
CA GLY A 539 39.90 8.56 -14.95
C GLY A 539 40.67 7.23 -14.96
N ALA A 540 40.60 6.46 -13.87
CA ALA A 540 41.30 5.19 -13.75
C ALA A 540 40.58 4.03 -14.44
N VAL A 541 39.30 4.20 -14.79
CA VAL A 541 38.48 3.27 -15.59
C VAL A 541 38.27 3.90 -16.96
N GLY A 542 38.61 3.16 -18.02
CA GLY A 542 38.60 3.62 -19.41
C GLY A 542 37.22 3.70 -20.05
#